data_AF-A0A1H6B3Y1-F1
#
_entry.id   AF-A0A1H6B3Y1-F1
#
_cell.length_a   1.000
_cell.length_b   1.000
_cell.length_c   1.000
_cell.angle_alpha   90.00
_cell.angle_beta   90.00
_cell.angle_gamma   90.00
#
_symmetry.space_group_name_H-M   'P 1'
#
loop_
_entity.id
_entity.type
_entity.pdbx_description
1 polymer ?
#
loop_
_entity_poly.entity_id
_entity_poly.type
_entity_poly.pdbx_seq_one_letter_code
_entity_poly.pdbx_strand_id
1 'polypeptide(L)'
;MLKYILLFFGLVLLSSCEKKTLNEKEILELIHLQTGFESMELGTDFNSSDNFIDSIKTFRKIIEKEHFKAIYKADFNNDGKEDYLINFHYQKKDKDNGIPVRILFNDIKTCALLLSNNDGYKLLNPGKRKVYDIFSSKIINYKNQNLIKLISFKRSLDDRNDILRSDTLMIKNNQLTEFVKPHQNHKIDKIIYTLIGGYVPTTTYNLTFKKDSVFFSTKFYKKFDGKYFTTNFKNFPQLSNDLNEIDFKNLSDHYAVNGNDLPTKKIEIFFDGGKIKTISDFGERGTLGLVNFYEKIDSLMAKQNWQPIISKID
;
A
#
# COMPACT_ATOMS: atom_id res chain seq x y z
N MET A 1 33.29 28.06 4.02
CA MET A 1 34.32 27.40 4.85
C MET A 1 33.71 27.23 6.24
N LEU A 2 33.50 25.96 6.64
CA LEU A 2 33.28 25.50 8.02
C LEU A 2 32.01 25.94 8.78
N LYS A 3 30.97 25.09 8.77
CA LYS A 3 30.21 24.62 9.96
C LYS A 3 29.10 23.64 9.55
N TYR A 4 29.48 22.58 8.82
CA TYR A 4 28.73 21.31 8.83
C TYR A 4 29.36 20.45 9.93
N ILE A 5 29.04 20.79 11.18
CA ILE A 5 29.48 20.01 12.35
C ILE A 5 28.27 19.19 12.78
N LEU A 6 28.36 17.89 12.46
CA LEU A 6 27.82 16.75 13.21
C LEU A 6 26.40 16.91 13.79
N LEU A 7 25.43 16.42 13.03
CA LEU A 7 24.24 15.77 13.59
C LEU A 7 24.23 14.29 13.14
N PHE A 8 25.37 13.63 13.36
CA PHE A 8 25.47 12.18 13.45
C PHE A 8 25.24 11.84 14.93
N PHE A 9 23.99 11.93 15.38
CA PHE A 9 23.62 11.38 16.67
C PHE A 9 23.52 9.86 16.52
N GLY A 10 24.62 9.20 16.93
CA GLY A 10 24.76 7.79 17.24
C GLY A 10 23.71 6.84 16.68
N LEU A 11 23.94 6.32 15.48
CA LEU A 11 23.72 4.89 15.27
C LEU A 11 24.70 4.18 16.21
N VAL A 12 24.24 3.90 17.43
CA VAL A 12 24.96 3.00 18.32
C VAL A 12 25.09 1.68 17.58
N LEU A 13 26.34 1.31 17.30
CA LEU A 13 26.78 -0.04 17.00
C LEU A 13 26.24 -0.98 18.09
N LEU A 14 25.06 -1.57 17.85
CA LEU A 14 24.58 -2.71 18.61
C LEU A 14 25.07 -3.98 17.91
N SER A 15 26.39 -4.19 17.98
CA SER A 15 27.00 -5.51 17.79
C SER A 15 26.85 -6.32 19.08
N SER A 16 25.62 -6.40 19.60
CA SER A 16 25.23 -7.29 20.67
C SER A 16 24.11 -8.16 20.11
N CYS A 17 24.29 -9.47 20.08
CA CYS A 17 23.31 -10.46 19.64
C CYS A 17 22.07 -10.56 20.56
N GLU A 18 21.85 -9.60 21.46
CA GLU A 18 20.62 -9.51 22.22
C GLU A 18 19.55 -8.77 21.42
N LYS A 19 18.40 -9.42 21.25
CA LYS A 19 17.20 -8.81 20.68
C LYS A 19 16.81 -7.59 21.54
N LYS A 20 17.22 -6.39 21.14
CA LYS A 20 16.79 -5.16 21.81
C LYS A 20 15.31 -4.92 21.50
N THR A 21 14.45 -5.22 22.47
CA THR A 21 13.05 -4.82 22.45
C THR A 21 12.94 -3.31 22.66
N LEU A 22 12.19 -2.63 21.79
CA LEU A 22 11.94 -1.19 21.89
C LEU A 22 10.86 -0.91 22.94
N ASN A 23 11.04 0.19 23.68
CA ASN A 23 9.99 0.79 24.49
C ASN A 23 9.12 1.77 23.67
N GLU A 24 8.00 2.22 24.24
CA GLU A 24 7.03 3.09 23.55
C GLU A 24 7.64 4.41 23.07
N LYS A 25 8.54 5.00 23.85
CA LYS A 25 9.23 6.25 23.50
C LYS A 25 10.15 6.05 22.29
N GLU A 26 10.94 4.98 22.30
CA GLU A 26 11.83 4.64 21.18
C GLU A 26 11.03 4.36 19.89
N ILE A 27 9.88 3.69 20.00
CA ILE A 27 8.96 3.45 18.88
C ILE A 27 8.46 4.77 18.30
N LEU A 28 7.95 5.67 19.15
CA LEU A 28 7.47 6.98 18.72
C LEU A 28 8.57 7.83 18.08
N GLU A 29 9.78 7.84 18.66
CA GLU A 29 10.93 8.55 18.08
C GLU A 29 11.22 8.06 16.66
N LEU A 30 11.22 6.75 16.41
CA LEU A 30 11.42 6.20 15.06
C LEU A 30 10.32 6.60 14.08
N ILE A 31 9.07 6.65 14.54
CA ILE A 31 7.90 6.99 13.73
C ILE A 31 7.87 8.48 13.39
N HIS A 32 8.18 9.35 14.35
CA HIS A 32 8.18 10.81 14.17
C HIS A 32 9.26 11.30 13.20
N LEU A 33 10.28 10.47 12.92
CA LEU A 33 11.26 10.75 11.85
C LEU A 33 10.65 10.59 10.44
N GLN A 34 9.50 9.94 10.30
CA GLN A 34 8.88 9.64 9.02
C GLN A 34 7.90 10.73 8.61
N THR A 35 8.01 11.17 7.36
CA THR A 35 7.19 12.26 6.83
C THR A 35 5.70 12.01 7.01
N GLY A 36 5.06 12.95 7.68
CA GLY A 36 3.63 12.98 7.94
C GLY A 36 3.17 12.15 9.14
N PHE A 37 4.07 11.60 9.95
CA PHE A 37 3.78 10.98 11.25
C PHE A 37 4.24 11.83 12.45
N GLU A 38 4.79 13.02 12.21
CA GLU A 38 5.52 13.84 13.20
C GLU A 38 4.67 14.24 14.42
N SER A 39 3.35 14.32 14.26
CA SER A 39 2.40 14.72 15.30
C SER A 39 1.48 13.58 15.77
N MET A 40 1.84 12.33 15.47
CA MET A 40 1.02 11.17 15.82
C MET A 40 1.24 10.78 17.27
N GLU A 41 0.18 10.37 17.95
CA GLU A 41 0.24 9.85 19.30
C GLU A 41 -0.27 8.41 19.34
N LEU A 42 0.15 7.65 20.34
CA LEU A 42 -0.29 6.27 20.51
C LEU A 42 -1.77 6.22 20.86
N GLY A 43 -2.55 5.44 20.09
CA GLY A 43 -3.97 5.24 20.29
C GLY A 43 -4.25 4.54 21.63
N THR A 44 -4.63 5.33 22.64
CA THR A 44 -4.97 4.84 23.99
C THR A 44 -6.48 4.84 24.23
N ASP A 45 -7.23 5.73 23.57
CA ASP A 45 -8.68 5.75 23.50
C ASP A 45 -9.16 5.47 22.05
N PHE A 46 -9.79 4.32 21.82
CA PHE A 46 -10.29 3.93 20.48
C PHE A 46 -11.69 4.50 20.20
N ASN A 47 -11.88 5.79 20.48
CA ASN A 47 -13.05 6.55 20.04
C ASN A 47 -12.73 7.23 18.70
N SER A 48 -13.72 7.43 17.83
CA SER A 48 -13.48 8.12 16.56
C SER A 48 -13.34 9.63 16.71
N SER A 49 -13.62 10.19 17.89
CA SER A 49 -13.71 11.63 18.19
C SER A 49 -14.83 12.37 17.44
N ASP A 50 -15.76 11.61 16.85
CA ASP A 50 -16.92 12.12 16.16
C ASP A 50 -18.14 11.65 16.91
N ASN A 51 -18.84 12.58 17.55
CA ASN A 51 -20.00 12.27 18.39
C ASN A 51 -21.07 11.48 17.65
N PHE A 52 -21.24 11.69 16.33
CA PHE A 52 -22.18 10.90 15.55
C PHE A 52 -21.69 9.46 15.42
N ILE A 53 -20.45 9.24 14.97
CA ILE A 53 -19.89 7.89 14.81
C ILE A 53 -19.83 7.16 16.16
N ASP A 54 -19.35 7.83 17.21
CA ASP A 54 -19.23 7.29 18.56
C ASP A 54 -20.61 7.00 19.17
N SER A 55 -21.69 7.68 18.73
CA SER A 55 -23.06 7.36 19.15
C SER A 55 -23.58 6.05 18.56
N ILE A 56 -23.02 5.56 17.45
CA ILE A 56 -23.49 4.36 16.76
C ILE A 56 -23.22 3.12 17.62
N LYS A 57 -24.29 2.41 18.00
CA LYS A 57 -24.22 1.26 18.91
C LYS A 57 -23.38 0.10 18.35
N THR A 58 -23.49 -0.16 17.04
CA THR A 58 -22.74 -1.23 16.37
C THR A 58 -21.25 -0.93 16.32
N PHE A 59 -20.87 0.34 16.09
CA PHE A 59 -19.49 0.81 16.17
C PHE A 59 -18.91 0.52 17.56
N ARG A 60 -19.54 1.02 18.63
CA ARG A 60 -19.09 0.77 20.02
C ARG A 60 -18.96 -0.71 20.35
N LYS A 61 -19.94 -1.53 19.95
CA LYS A 61 -19.89 -2.99 20.15
C LYS A 61 -18.68 -3.62 19.45
N ILE A 62 -18.29 -3.14 18.28
CA ILE A 62 -17.07 -3.60 17.59
C ILE A 62 -15.84 -3.18 18.37
N ILE A 63 -15.73 -1.91 18.78
CA ILE A 63 -14.57 -1.43 19.54
C ILE A 63 -14.36 -2.23 20.83
N GLU A 64 -15.44 -2.41 21.60
CA GLU A 64 -15.44 -3.19 22.83
C GLU A 64 -15.01 -4.64 22.58
N LYS A 65 -15.52 -5.28 21.52
CA LYS A 65 -15.20 -6.67 21.18
C LYS A 65 -13.76 -6.86 20.71
N GLU A 66 -13.21 -5.89 19.99
CA GLU A 66 -11.90 -6.08 19.34
C GLU A 66 -10.72 -5.92 20.30
N HIS A 67 -10.92 -5.22 21.42
CA HIS A 67 -9.90 -4.95 22.46
C HIS A 67 -8.59 -4.42 21.88
N PHE A 68 -8.69 -3.30 21.14
CA PHE A 68 -7.53 -2.70 20.51
C PHE A 68 -6.46 -2.26 21.52
N LYS A 69 -5.20 -2.28 21.08
CA LYS A 69 -4.02 -1.82 21.83
C LYS A 69 -3.27 -0.80 21.00
N ALA A 70 -2.58 0.12 21.67
CA ALA A 70 -1.70 1.08 21.03
C ALA A 70 -0.62 0.37 20.20
N ILE A 71 0.02 -0.65 20.78
CA ILE A 71 1.13 -1.37 20.17
C ILE A 71 0.87 -2.87 20.30
N TYR A 72 1.11 -3.59 19.21
CA TYR A 72 1.26 -5.04 19.21
C TYR A 72 2.66 -5.42 18.73
N LYS A 73 3.21 -6.46 19.37
CA LYS A 73 4.51 -7.02 19.05
C LYS A 73 4.34 -8.43 18.49
N ALA A 74 4.97 -8.70 17.35
CA ALA A 74 4.98 -10.03 16.73
C ALA A 74 6.09 -10.12 15.69
N ASP A 75 6.35 -11.32 15.21
CA ASP A 75 7.14 -11.56 14.00
C ASP A 75 6.14 -11.72 12.83
N PHE A 76 5.99 -10.69 11.98
CA PHE A 76 4.99 -10.70 10.91
C PHE A 76 5.52 -11.27 9.59
N ASN A 77 6.84 -11.26 9.39
CA ASN A 77 7.50 -11.79 8.19
C ASN A 77 8.18 -13.15 8.43
N ASN A 78 8.12 -13.69 9.65
CA ASN A 78 8.72 -14.96 10.10
C ASN A 78 10.26 -14.96 9.97
N ASP A 79 10.91 -13.83 10.22
CA ASP A 79 12.39 -13.73 10.19
C ASP A 79 13.04 -13.90 11.57
N GLY A 80 12.24 -14.15 12.61
CA GLY A 80 12.65 -14.33 13.99
C GLY A 80 12.85 -13.02 14.75
N LYS A 81 12.63 -11.85 14.15
CA LYS A 81 12.75 -10.53 14.79
C LYS A 81 11.40 -10.01 15.27
N GLU A 82 11.46 -9.03 16.17
CA GLU A 82 10.27 -8.39 16.73
C GLU A 82 9.91 -7.17 15.89
N ASP A 83 8.70 -7.18 15.35
CA ASP A 83 8.06 -6.08 14.63
C ASP A 83 6.97 -5.43 15.50
N TYR A 84 6.56 -4.22 15.12
CA TYR A 84 5.60 -3.43 15.89
C TYR A 84 4.46 -2.93 15.01
N LEU A 85 3.25 -3.41 15.26
CA LEU A 85 2.02 -2.84 14.70
C LEU A 85 1.52 -1.75 15.66
N ILE A 86 1.45 -0.51 15.18
CA ILE A 86 1.10 0.66 15.99
C ILE A 86 -0.22 1.25 15.50
N ASN A 87 -1.13 1.52 16.42
CA ASN A 87 -2.32 2.33 16.21
C ASN A 87 -2.08 3.75 16.75
N PHE A 88 -2.54 4.74 15.99
CA PHE A 88 -2.36 6.15 16.31
C PHE A 88 -3.68 6.91 16.40
N HIS A 89 -3.63 8.04 17.10
CA HIS A 89 -4.59 9.12 16.94
C HIS A 89 -3.86 10.42 16.56
N TYR A 90 -4.60 11.33 15.92
CA TYR A 90 -4.12 12.69 15.72
C TYR A 90 -4.24 13.46 17.03
N GLN A 91 -3.23 14.27 17.36
CA GLN A 91 -3.34 15.23 18.45
C GLN A 91 -4.61 16.07 18.30
N LYS A 92 -5.47 16.02 19.34
CA LYS A 92 -6.62 16.92 19.44
C LYS A 92 -6.07 18.34 19.49
N LYS A 93 -6.27 19.13 18.44
CA LYS A 93 -6.07 20.57 18.54
C LYS A 93 -7.25 21.12 19.34
N ASP A 94 -6.98 21.73 20.48
CA ASP A 94 -7.95 22.24 21.48
C ASP A 94 -9.01 23.25 20.96
N LYS A 95 -9.17 23.45 19.63
CA LYS A 95 -10.06 24.47 19.06
C LYS A 95 -11.05 24.01 17.99
N ASP A 96 -11.03 22.77 17.55
CA ASP A 96 -12.03 22.27 16.60
C ASP A 96 -13.05 21.37 17.33
N ASN A 97 -14.11 21.98 17.87
CA ASN A 97 -15.29 21.33 18.48
C ASN A 97 -16.18 20.58 17.46
N GLY A 98 -15.56 19.94 16.50
CA GLY A 98 -16.22 19.20 15.45
C GLY A 98 -15.22 18.94 14.36
N ILE A 99 -14.58 17.77 14.39
CA ILE A 99 -14.02 17.21 13.17
C ILE A 99 -15.27 16.81 12.37
N PRO A 100 -15.66 17.53 11.30
CA PRO A 100 -16.69 17.00 10.42
C PRO A 100 -16.18 15.64 9.94
N VAL A 101 -17.09 14.70 9.64
CA VAL A 101 -16.87 13.58 8.72
C VAL A 101 -16.49 14.16 7.34
N ARG A 102 -15.35 14.85 7.24
CA ARG A 102 -14.58 14.99 6.04
C ARG A 102 -13.66 13.80 6.11
N ILE A 103 -14.02 12.77 5.36
CA ILE A 103 -13.09 11.78 4.83
C ILE A 103 -11.97 12.62 4.18
N LEU A 104 -10.95 12.97 4.95
CA LEU A 104 -9.98 14.00 4.60
C LEU A 104 -9.20 13.53 3.37
N PHE A 105 -8.89 14.47 2.48
CA PHE A 105 -8.18 14.24 1.22
C PHE A 105 -6.70 13.82 1.39
N ASN A 106 -6.27 13.31 2.54
CA ASN A 106 -4.88 12.94 2.85
C ASN A 106 -4.77 11.46 3.24
N ASP A 107 -3.57 10.88 3.10
CA ASP A 107 -3.28 9.51 3.55
C ASP A 107 -3.58 9.39 5.05
N ILE A 108 -4.52 8.50 5.39
CA ILE A 108 -4.93 8.24 6.78
C ILE A 108 -3.82 7.42 7.45
N LYS A 109 -3.37 7.89 8.61
CA LYS A 109 -2.20 7.38 9.34
C LYS A 109 -2.55 6.97 10.76
N THR A 110 -3.70 6.35 10.93
CA THR A 110 -4.17 5.80 12.21
C THR A 110 -3.56 4.44 12.51
N CYS A 111 -2.76 3.89 11.59
CA CYS A 111 -2.03 2.63 11.76
C CYS A 111 -0.73 2.64 10.96
N ALA A 112 0.33 2.04 11.50
CA ALA A 112 1.54 1.69 10.76
C ALA A 112 2.21 0.43 11.32
N LEU A 113 3.15 -0.13 10.56
CA LEU A 113 3.97 -1.27 10.96
C LEU A 113 5.45 -0.87 10.88
N LEU A 114 6.19 -1.04 11.98
CA LEU A 114 7.65 -1.04 11.96
C LEU A 114 8.13 -2.47 11.75
N LEU A 115 8.58 -2.76 10.53
CA LEU A 115 9.14 -4.06 10.15
C LEU A 115 10.65 -4.05 10.41
N SER A 116 11.11 -4.96 11.26
CA SER A 116 12.53 -5.13 11.57
C SER A 116 13.30 -5.61 10.35
N ASN A 117 14.56 -5.19 10.24
CA ASN A 117 15.49 -5.65 9.21
C ASN A 117 16.94 -5.58 9.74
N ASN A 118 17.94 -5.78 8.87
CA ASN A 118 19.35 -5.78 9.29
C ASN A 118 19.89 -4.38 9.60
N ASP A 119 19.26 -3.35 9.02
CA ASP A 119 19.69 -1.95 9.09
C ASP A 119 18.81 -1.13 10.07
N GLY A 120 17.93 -1.79 10.84
CA GLY A 120 17.00 -1.18 11.77
C GLY A 120 15.55 -1.51 11.46
N TYR A 121 14.71 -0.49 11.29
CA TYR A 121 13.27 -0.64 11.06
C TYR A 121 12.82 0.06 9.78
N LYS A 122 11.90 -0.58 9.05
CA LYS A 122 11.22 -0.02 7.89
C LYS A 122 9.77 0.27 8.26
N LEU A 123 9.33 1.51 8.11
CA LEU A 123 7.92 1.86 8.28
C LEU A 123 7.11 1.41 7.06
N LEU A 124 6.02 0.69 7.30
CA LEU A 124 5.03 0.30 6.31
C LEU A 124 3.68 0.89 6.69
N ASN A 125 3.06 1.62 5.76
CA ASN A 125 1.77 2.28 5.97
C ASN A 125 0.65 1.54 5.19
N PRO A 126 -0.28 0.85 5.87
CA PRO A 126 -1.44 0.24 5.21
C PRO A 126 -2.39 1.27 4.59
N GLY A 127 -2.39 2.52 5.04
CA GLY A 127 -3.19 3.62 4.49
C GLY A 127 -2.61 4.30 3.26
N LYS A 128 -1.48 3.79 2.71
CA LYS A 128 -0.82 4.41 1.55
C LYS A 128 -1.76 4.50 0.35
N ARG A 129 -1.68 5.59 -0.40
CA ARG A 129 -2.55 5.88 -1.57
C ARG A 129 -4.05 5.77 -1.28
N LYS A 130 -4.46 5.87 -0.01
CA LYS A 130 -5.86 5.82 0.42
C LYS A 130 -6.57 4.52 0.02
N VAL A 131 -5.84 3.41 -0.02
CA VAL A 131 -6.48 2.08 -0.19
C VAL A 131 -7.51 1.86 0.92
N TYR A 132 -7.16 2.22 2.15
CA TYR A 132 -8.01 2.06 3.33
C TYR A 132 -8.26 3.38 4.06
N ASP A 133 -9.50 3.58 4.48
CA ASP A 133 -9.90 4.61 5.45
C ASP A 133 -9.81 4.01 6.86
N ILE A 134 -8.60 3.86 7.35
CA ILE A 134 -8.30 3.02 8.52
C ILE A 134 -8.85 3.66 9.80
N PHE A 135 -9.55 2.85 10.58
CA PHE A 135 -9.89 3.17 11.95
C PHE A 135 -8.84 2.63 12.92
N SER A 136 -8.58 1.32 12.88
CA SER A 136 -7.62 0.66 13.78
C SER A 136 -7.22 -0.71 13.26
N SER A 137 -6.26 -1.35 13.92
CA SER A 137 -5.71 -2.65 13.55
C SER A 137 -5.40 -3.51 14.77
N LYS A 138 -5.32 -4.82 14.55
CA LYS A 138 -4.86 -5.77 15.56
C LYS A 138 -4.23 -7.00 14.96
N ILE A 139 -3.50 -7.73 15.78
CA ILE A 139 -2.96 -9.04 15.40
C ILE A 139 -4.06 -10.09 15.45
N ILE A 140 -4.06 -10.96 14.44
CA ILE A 140 -4.78 -12.24 14.45
C ILE A 140 -3.81 -13.35 14.05
N ASN A 141 -4.12 -14.60 14.40
CA ASN A 141 -3.31 -15.75 14.01
C ASN A 141 -4.07 -16.62 12.98
N TYR A 142 -3.38 -17.06 11.94
CA TYR A 142 -3.88 -18.06 11.00
C TYR A 142 -2.79 -19.07 10.69
N LYS A 143 -3.01 -20.35 11.01
CA LYS A 143 -2.06 -21.45 10.75
C LYS A 143 -0.62 -21.13 11.19
N ASN A 144 -0.45 -20.63 12.42
CA ASN A 144 0.83 -20.23 13.00
C ASN A 144 1.50 -19.02 12.34
N GLN A 145 0.78 -18.27 11.49
CA GLN A 145 1.26 -17.00 10.95
C GLN A 145 0.55 -15.83 11.65
N ASN A 146 1.34 -14.83 12.06
CA ASN A 146 0.80 -13.55 12.53
C ASN A 146 0.31 -12.74 11.33
N LEU A 147 -0.97 -12.38 11.35
CA LEU A 147 -1.61 -11.54 10.35
C LEU A 147 -2.15 -10.27 11.02
N ILE A 148 -2.50 -9.29 10.21
CA ILE A 148 -3.02 -8.01 10.66
C ILE A 148 -4.49 -7.94 10.26
N LYS A 149 -5.39 -7.92 11.23
CA LYS A 149 -6.78 -7.53 10.99
C LYS A 149 -6.83 -6.01 10.94
N LEU A 150 -7.21 -5.47 9.80
CA LEU A 150 -7.40 -4.04 9.60
C LEU A 150 -8.90 -3.73 9.67
N ILE A 151 -9.30 -2.75 10.48
CA ILE A 151 -10.66 -2.23 10.50
C ILE A 151 -10.64 -0.84 9.86
N SER A 152 -11.51 -0.66 8.87
CA SER A 152 -11.62 0.58 8.11
C SER A 152 -13.08 1.00 7.98
N PHE A 153 -13.30 2.28 7.73
CA PHE A 153 -14.61 2.76 7.34
C PHE A 153 -14.96 2.27 5.93
N LYS A 154 -16.24 2.00 5.71
CA LYS A 154 -16.77 1.75 4.37
C LYS A 154 -16.79 3.05 3.59
N ARG A 155 -16.44 2.96 2.30
CA ARG A 155 -16.46 4.11 1.39
C ARG A 155 -17.87 4.57 1.05
N SER A 156 -18.81 3.63 0.91
CA SER A 156 -20.24 3.92 0.79
C SER A 156 -20.92 3.61 2.12
N LEU A 157 -21.73 4.54 2.59
CA LEU A 157 -22.54 4.39 3.80
C LEU A 157 -23.98 4.08 3.39
N ASP A 158 -24.19 2.88 2.84
CA ASP A 158 -25.54 2.42 2.47
C ASP A 158 -26.38 2.16 3.73
N ASP A 159 -25.74 1.73 4.82
CA ASP A 159 -26.34 1.57 6.15
C ASP A 159 -25.51 2.32 7.20
N ARG A 160 -26.14 3.27 7.90
CA ARG A 160 -25.50 4.04 8.98
C ARG A 160 -25.20 3.20 10.22
N ASN A 161 -25.78 2.01 10.35
CA ASN A 161 -25.45 1.07 11.42
C ASN A 161 -24.33 0.10 11.02
N ASP A 162 -23.88 0.11 9.77
CA ASP A 162 -22.83 -0.78 9.29
C ASP A 162 -21.79 0.01 8.49
N ILE A 163 -21.05 0.83 9.22
CA ILE A 163 -20.07 1.79 8.68
C ILE A 163 -18.65 1.23 8.60
N LEU A 164 -18.40 0.05 9.18
CA LEU A 164 -17.08 -0.55 9.27
C LEU A 164 -16.97 -1.76 8.36
N ARG A 165 -15.77 -1.99 7.85
CA ARG A 165 -15.38 -3.23 7.18
C ARG A 165 -14.03 -3.69 7.72
N SER A 166 -13.73 -4.96 7.54
CA SER A 166 -12.43 -5.49 7.91
C SER A 166 -11.77 -6.22 6.75
N ASP A 167 -10.46 -6.03 6.64
CA ASP A 167 -9.59 -6.82 5.79
C ASP A 167 -8.52 -7.51 6.62
N THR A 168 -7.86 -8.51 6.02
CA THR A 168 -6.71 -9.17 6.63
C THR A 168 -5.50 -8.89 5.77
N LEU A 169 -4.44 -8.39 6.39
CA LEU A 169 -3.17 -8.10 5.75
C LEU A 169 -2.08 -9.06 6.24
N MET A 170 -1.04 -9.19 5.42
CA MET A 170 0.16 -9.94 5.74
C MET A 170 1.40 -9.19 5.23
N ILE A 171 2.57 -9.65 5.67
CA ILE A 171 3.84 -9.23 5.08
C ILE A 171 4.29 -10.25 4.06
N LYS A 172 4.60 -9.76 2.87
CA LYS A 172 5.17 -10.54 1.78
C LYS A 172 6.21 -9.71 1.06
N ASN A 173 7.39 -10.28 0.86
CA ASN A 173 8.52 -9.58 0.22
C ASN A 173 8.81 -8.20 0.85
N ASN A 174 8.73 -8.12 2.19
CA ASN A 174 8.92 -6.88 2.98
C ASN A 174 7.97 -5.73 2.59
N GLN A 175 6.77 -6.08 2.14
CA GLN A 175 5.66 -5.16 1.84
C GLN A 175 4.37 -5.65 2.50
N LEU A 176 3.51 -4.70 2.88
CA LEU A 176 2.13 -5.00 3.27
C LEU A 176 1.31 -5.33 2.02
N THR A 177 0.52 -6.40 2.11
CA THR A 177 -0.45 -6.82 1.09
C THR A 177 -1.63 -7.50 1.76
N GLU A 178 -2.76 -7.58 1.06
CA GLU A 178 -3.89 -8.39 1.50
C GLU A 178 -3.48 -9.86 1.66
N PHE A 179 -3.96 -10.49 2.73
CA PHE A 179 -3.85 -11.92 2.93
C PHE A 179 -4.79 -12.63 1.96
N VAL A 180 -4.20 -13.43 1.08
CA VAL A 180 -4.90 -14.25 0.11
C VAL A 180 -4.73 -15.71 0.51
N LYS A 181 -5.83 -16.45 0.60
CA LYS A 181 -5.77 -17.90 0.86
C LYS A 181 -5.06 -18.61 -0.30
N PRO A 182 -4.40 -19.76 -0.05
CA PRO A 182 -3.81 -20.55 -1.12
C PRO A 182 -4.82 -20.81 -2.23
N HIS A 183 -4.43 -20.50 -3.47
CA HIS A 183 -5.24 -20.64 -4.67
C HIS A 183 -4.36 -21.16 -5.81
N GLN A 184 -5.00 -21.54 -6.92
CA GLN A 184 -4.30 -22.05 -8.09
C GLN A 184 -3.66 -20.90 -8.86
N ASN A 185 -2.34 -20.99 -9.09
CA ASN A 185 -1.65 -20.05 -9.97
C ASN A 185 -2.11 -20.23 -11.42
N HIS A 186 -2.33 -19.11 -12.08
CA HIS A 186 -2.63 -19.02 -13.50
C HIS A 186 -1.35 -18.79 -14.32
N LYS A 187 -1.30 -19.40 -15.49
CA LYS A 187 -0.22 -19.16 -16.44
C LYS A 187 -0.51 -17.85 -17.17
N ILE A 188 0.22 -16.79 -16.83
CA ILE A 188 0.08 -15.49 -17.49
C ILE A 188 1.00 -15.45 -18.72
N ASP A 189 0.40 -15.20 -19.89
CA ASP A 189 1.09 -15.17 -21.18
C ASP A 189 1.51 -13.74 -21.59
N LYS A 190 0.72 -12.74 -21.18
CA LYS A 190 0.94 -11.32 -21.54
C LYS A 190 0.25 -10.41 -20.53
N ILE A 191 0.89 -9.29 -20.19
CA ILE A 191 0.31 -8.23 -19.37
C ILE A 191 0.36 -6.94 -20.18
N ILE A 192 -0.78 -6.27 -20.33
CA ILE A 192 -0.84 -4.93 -20.91
C ILE A 192 -1.16 -3.97 -19.78
N TYR A 193 -0.32 -2.96 -19.60
CA TYR A 193 -0.50 -1.91 -18.60
C TYR A 193 -0.61 -0.56 -19.29
N THR A 194 -1.67 0.19 -19.02
CA THR A 194 -1.94 1.48 -19.63
C THR A 194 -2.11 2.53 -18.55
N LEU A 195 -1.36 3.63 -18.67
CA LEU A 195 -1.62 4.85 -17.91
C LEU A 195 -2.42 5.82 -18.79
N ILE A 196 -3.59 6.19 -18.31
CA ILE A 196 -4.46 7.19 -18.93
C ILE A 196 -4.39 8.46 -18.08
N GLY A 197 -4.16 9.60 -18.71
CA GLY A 197 -4.11 10.90 -18.04
C GLY A 197 -5.44 11.28 -17.40
N GLY A 198 -5.38 12.22 -16.45
CA GLY A 198 -6.55 12.71 -15.73
C GLY A 198 -7.34 13.77 -16.49
N TYR A 199 -6.82 15.01 -16.53
CA TYR A 199 -7.54 16.18 -17.07
C TYR A 199 -7.93 16.07 -18.56
N VAL A 200 -7.07 15.45 -19.37
CA VAL A 200 -7.42 15.07 -20.74
C VAL A 200 -7.21 13.56 -20.83
N PRO A 201 -8.25 12.74 -21.06
CA PRO A 201 -8.18 11.28 -21.03
C PRO A 201 -7.45 10.75 -22.28
N THR A 202 -6.19 11.14 -22.41
CA THR A 202 -5.27 10.63 -23.42
C THR A 202 -4.43 9.56 -22.77
N THR A 203 -4.18 8.48 -23.51
CA THR A 203 -3.20 7.49 -23.07
C THR A 203 -1.85 8.17 -22.96
N THR A 204 -1.35 8.26 -21.73
CA THR A 204 -0.01 8.77 -21.43
C THR A 204 1.01 7.78 -21.98
N TYR A 205 0.86 6.51 -21.60
CA TYR A 205 1.64 5.41 -22.15
C TYR A 205 0.96 4.04 -22.02
N ASN A 206 1.44 3.10 -22.82
CA ASN A 206 1.09 1.68 -22.80
C ASN A 206 2.37 0.84 -22.73
N LEU A 207 2.33 -0.20 -21.89
CA LEU A 207 3.35 -1.23 -21.77
C LEU A 207 2.74 -2.58 -22.10
N THR A 208 3.38 -3.33 -22.97
CA THR A 208 3.04 -4.73 -23.22
C THR A 208 4.20 -5.61 -22.78
N PHE A 209 4.03 -6.28 -21.65
CA PHE A 209 4.98 -7.24 -21.11
C PHE A 209 4.68 -8.64 -21.68
N LYS A 210 5.73 -9.28 -22.20
CA LYS A 210 5.76 -10.69 -22.60
C LYS A 210 6.95 -11.36 -21.91
N LYS A 211 7.02 -12.70 -22.02
CA LYS A 211 8.07 -13.52 -21.38
C LYS A 211 9.47 -12.94 -21.48
N ASP A 212 9.89 -12.52 -22.66
CA ASP A 212 11.27 -12.11 -22.93
C ASP A 212 11.38 -10.66 -23.48
N SER A 213 10.27 -9.92 -23.54
CA SER A 213 10.27 -8.57 -24.11
C SER A 213 9.23 -7.64 -23.51
N VAL A 214 9.50 -6.34 -23.61
CA VAL A 214 8.55 -5.28 -23.26
C VAL A 214 8.47 -4.30 -24.41
N PHE A 215 7.26 -3.99 -24.84
CA PHE A 215 6.97 -2.89 -25.76
C PHE A 215 6.43 -1.71 -24.97
N PHE A 216 6.96 -0.53 -25.23
CA PHE A 216 6.58 0.71 -24.58
C PHE A 216 6.16 1.72 -25.64
N SER A 217 4.92 2.18 -25.60
CA SER A 217 4.41 3.24 -26.48
C SER A 217 3.96 4.41 -25.62
N THR A 218 4.41 5.61 -25.95
CA THR A 218 4.10 6.82 -25.18
C THR A 218 3.96 8.02 -26.10
N LYS A 219 3.15 8.98 -25.68
CA LYS A 219 3.17 10.34 -26.24
C LYS A 219 3.70 11.37 -25.24
N PHE A 220 3.57 11.08 -23.95
CA PHE A 220 3.83 12.05 -22.89
C PHE A 220 4.40 11.38 -21.63
N TYR A 221 5.63 10.83 -21.70
CA TYR A 221 6.29 10.26 -20.51
C TYR A 221 7.74 10.69 -20.41
N LYS A 222 8.01 11.65 -19.51
CA LYS A 222 9.35 12.23 -19.29
C LYS A 222 9.97 12.68 -20.63
N LYS A 223 11.09 12.06 -21.03
CA LYS A 223 11.82 12.34 -22.28
C LYS A 223 11.44 11.44 -23.46
N PHE A 224 10.46 10.55 -23.27
CA PHE A 224 10.09 9.55 -24.26
C PHE A 224 8.84 9.98 -25.03
N ASP A 225 8.93 9.88 -26.36
CA ASP A 225 7.84 10.07 -27.31
C ASP A 225 8.01 9.06 -28.46
N GLY A 226 6.98 8.28 -28.75
CA GLY A 226 6.99 7.22 -29.75
C GLY A 226 6.99 5.81 -29.17
N LYS A 227 7.57 4.88 -29.91
CA LYS A 227 7.58 3.44 -29.59
C LYS A 227 9.00 2.98 -29.27
N TYR A 228 9.10 2.17 -28.22
CA TYR A 228 10.34 1.63 -27.69
C TYR A 228 10.17 0.16 -27.37
N PHE A 229 11.28 -0.56 -27.29
CA PHE A 229 11.29 -1.95 -26.89
C PHE A 229 12.52 -2.30 -26.05
N THR A 230 12.41 -3.43 -25.37
CA THR A 230 13.54 -4.12 -24.77
C THR A 230 13.36 -5.63 -24.92
N THR A 231 14.48 -6.34 -25.11
CA THR A 231 14.56 -7.81 -25.16
C THR A 231 15.27 -8.34 -23.92
N ASN A 232 15.24 -9.65 -23.71
CA ASN A 232 15.82 -10.31 -22.53
C ASN A 232 15.23 -9.78 -21.20
N PHE A 233 13.92 -9.49 -21.19
CA PHE A 233 13.25 -8.93 -20.03
C PHE A 233 13.05 -9.98 -18.92
N LYS A 234 14.00 -10.07 -18.00
CA LYS A 234 14.02 -11.07 -16.93
C LYS A 234 12.96 -10.89 -15.84
N ASN A 235 12.25 -9.77 -15.81
CA ASN A 235 11.30 -9.45 -14.74
C ASN A 235 9.88 -10.01 -14.99
N PHE A 236 9.57 -10.54 -16.18
CA PHE A 236 8.24 -11.05 -16.47
C PHE A 236 7.77 -12.18 -15.53
N PRO A 237 8.59 -13.20 -15.21
CA PRO A 237 8.17 -14.24 -14.27
C PRO A 237 7.78 -13.68 -12.91
N GLN A 238 8.52 -12.66 -12.44
CA GLN A 238 8.22 -12.01 -11.18
C GLN A 238 6.91 -11.21 -11.24
N LEU A 239 6.66 -10.44 -12.32
CA LEU A 239 5.38 -9.72 -12.49
C LEU A 239 4.20 -10.68 -12.57
N SER A 240 4.36 -11.82 -13.24
CA SER A 240 3.37 -12.89 -13.30
C SER A 240 3.10 -13.48 -11.91
N ASN A 241 4.16 -13.71 -11.14
CA ASN A 241 4.03 -14.18 -9.76
C ASN A 241 3.30 -13.14 -8.91
N ASP A 242 3.69 -11.87 -8.93
CA ASP A 242 3.05 -10.82 -8.13
C ASP A 242 1.53 -10.72 -8.39
N LEU A 243 1.10 -10.84 -9.65
CA LEU A 243 -0.32 -10.85 -10.01
C LEU A 243 -1.05 -12.08 -9.45
N ASN A 244 -0.45 -13.26 -9.56
CA ASN A 244 -1.01 -14.46 -8.93
C ASN A 244 -1.10 -14.28 -7.41
N GLU A 245 -0.06 -13.76 -6.76
CA GLU A 245 -0.04 -13.60 -5.31
C GLU A 245 -1.18 -12.72 -4.74
N ILE A 246 -1.67 -11.76 -5.53
CA ILE A 246 -2.81 -10.90 -5.18
C ILE A 246 -4.16 -11.44 -5.66
N ASP A 247 -4.20 -12.68 -6.17
CA ASP A 247 -5.36 -13.34 -6.74
C ASP A 247 -6.08 -12.45 -7.76
N PHE A 248 -5.33 -11.99 -8.77
CA PHE A 248 -5.80 -11.01 -9.76
C PHE A 248 -7.15 -11.37 -10.40
N LYS A 249 -7.48 -12.66 -10.49
CA LYS A 249 -8.72 -13.16 -11.08
C LYS A 249 -9.95 -12.69 -10.29
N ASN A 250 -9.85 -12.66 -8.97
CA ASN A 250 -10.94 -12.32 -8.05
C ASN A 250 -10.97 -10.84 -7.64
N LEU A 251 -10.02 -10.03 -8.11
CA LEU A 251 -10.09 -8.58 -7.95
C LEU A 251 -11.30 -7.99 -8.70
N SER A 252 -11.82 -6.85 -8.25
CA SER A 252 -12.83 -6.10 -9.01
C SER A 252 -12.29 -5.70 -10.38
N ASP A 253 -13.15 -5.71 -11.39
CA ASP A 253 -12.82 -5.19 -12.73
C ASP A 253 -12.66 -3.67 -12.72
N HIS A 254 -13.29 -2.99 -11.75
CA HIS A 254 -13.25 -1.54 -11.64
C HIS A 254 -13.07 -1.07 -10.20
N TYR A 255 -12.14 -0.14 -10.02
CA TYR A 255 -11.95 0.67 -8.83
C TYR A 255 -12.00 2.14 -9.22
N ALA A 256 -12.63 2.96 -8.39
CA ALA A 256 -12.72 4.38 -8.61
C ALA A 256 -12.79 5.14 -7.30
N VAL A 257 -12.48 6.43 -7.41
CA VAL A 257 -12.69 7.43 -6.38
C VAL A 257 -13.71 8.44 -6.86
N ASN A 258 -14.42 9.04 -5.91
CA ASN A 258 -15.21 10.21 -6.21
C ASN A 258 -14.24 11.38 -6.47
N GLY A 259 -14.18 11.83 -7.72
CA GLY A 259 -13.31 12.91 -8.15
C GLY A 259 -13.24 12.99 -9.66
N ASN A 260 -12.75 14.12 -10.15
CA ASN A 260 -12.46 14.33 -11.57
C ASN A 260 -10.93 14.43 -11.75
N ASP A 261 -10.47 14.28 -12.99
CA ASP A 261 -9.10 14.61 -13.41
C ASP A 261 -7.97 13.81 -12.75
N LEU A 262 -8.27 12.62 -12.23
CA LEU A 262 -7.26 11.69 -11.72
C LEU A 262 -6.82 10.70 -12.81
N PRO A 263 -5.55 10.26 -12.81
CA PRO A 263 -5.10 9.26 -13.76
C PRO A 263 -5.80 7.92 -13.53
N THR A 264 -5.95 7.15 -14.60
CA THR A 264 -6.42 5.75 -14.54
C THR A 264 -5.30 4.80 -14.88
N LYS A 265 -5.12 3.77 -14.06
CA LYS A 265 -4.25 2.62 -14.36
C LYS A 265 -5.11 1.46 -14.82
N LYS A 266 -4.95 1.05 -16.07
CA LYS A 266 -5.63 -0.11 -16.65
C LYS A 266 -4.66 -1.27 -16.83
N ILE A 267 -5.02 -2.45 -16.35
CA ILE A 267 -4.27 -3.69 -16.56
C ILE A 267 -5.14 -4.66 -17.35
N GLU A 268 -4.59 -5.28 -18.40
CA GLU A 268 -5.20 -6.41 -19.10
C GLU A 268 -4.25 -7.61 -18.99
N ILE A 269 -4.72 -8.67 -18.35
CA ILE A 269 -3.94 -9.87 -18.03
C ILE A 269 -4.46 -10.99 -18.92
N PHE A 270 -3.61 -11.50 -19.81
CA PHE A 270 -3.90 -12.61 -20.69
C PHE A 270 -3.33 -13.88 -20.06
N PHE A 271 -4.17 -14.87 -19.82
CA PHE A 271 -3.79 -16.06 -19.05
C PHE A 271 -4.49 -17.33 -19.54
N ASP A 272 -3.96 -18.49 -19.13
CA ASP A 272 -4.47 -19.83 -19.40
C ASP A 272 -4.89 -20.06 -20.86
N GLY A 273 -4.08 -19.59 -21.82
CA GLY A 273 -4.33 -19.86 -23.24
C GLY A 273 -5.47 -19.06 -23.87
N GLY A 274 -5.72 -17.83 -23.39
CA GLY A 274 -6.58 -16.86 -24.09
C GLY A 274 -7.61 -16.14 -23.22
N LYS A 275 -7.71 -16.46 -21.93
CA LYS A 275 -8.57 -15.72 -21.00
C LYS A 275 -8.01 -14.33 -20.75
N ILE A 276 -8.89 -13.36 -20.51
CA ILE A 276 -8.52 -11.97 -20.27
C ILE A 276 -9.21 -11.49 -19.00
N LYS A 277 -8.42 -10.93 -18.08
CA LYS A 277 -8.92 -10.15 -16.94
C LYS A 277 -8.53 -8.69 -17.15
N THR A 278 -9.51 -7.80 -17.05
CA THR A 278 -9.27 -6.35 -17.16
C THR A 278 -9.56 -5.69 -15.82
N ILE A 279 -8.62 -4.89 -15.34
CA ILE A 279 -8.75 -4.12 -14.10
C ILE A 279 -8.53 -2.66 -14.45
N SER A 280 -9.48 -1.80 -14.14
CA SER A 280 -9.40 -0.35 -14.33
C SER A 280 -9.46 0.35 -12.98
N ASP A 281 -8.38 1.02 -12.58
CA ASP A 281 -8.25 1.70 -11.30
C ASP A 281 -8.08 3.22 -11.50
N PHE A 282 -9.19 3.95 -11.34
CA PHE A 282 -9.24 5.40 -11.41
C PHE A 282 -8.84 6.01 -10.06
N GLY A 283 -7.74 6.77 -10.04
CA GLY A 283 -7.20 7.36 -8.82
C GLY A 283 -6.36 6.42 -7.96
N GLU A 284 -5.99 5.25 -8.47
CA GLU A 284 -5.08 4.28 -7.82
C GLU A 284 -5.54 3.82 -6.43
N ARG A 285 -6.84 3.52 -6.32
CA ARG A 285 -7.52 3.14 -5.07
C ARG A 285 -8.04 1.70 -5.06
N GLY A 286 -7.42 0.84 -5.86
CA GLY A 286 -7.53 -0.61 -5.78
C GLY A 286 -7.00 -1.16 -4.44
N THR A 287 -6.49 -2.39 -4.48
CA THR A 287 -5.93 -3.07 -3.31
C THR A 287 -4.47 -2.66 -3.05
N LEU A 288 -3.94 -2.91 -1.85
CA LEU A 288 -2.52 -2.75 -1.54
C LEU A 288 -1.66 -3.58 -2.49
N GLY A 289 -2.09 -4.82 -2.79
CA GLY A 289 -1.46 -5.67 -3.79
C GLY A 289 -1.34 -5.00 -5.16
N LEU A 290 -2.42 -4.37 -5.65
CA LEU A 290 -2.38 -3.61 -6.92
C LEU A 290 -1.45 -2.39 -6.83
N VAL A 291 -1.49 -1.64 -5.73
CA VAL A 291 -0.59 -0.49 -5.53
C VAL A 291 0.88 -0.92 -5.55
N ASN A 292 1.22 -2.02 -4.88
CA ASN A 292 2.58 -2.59 -4.90
C ASN A 292 2.99 -2.98 -6.33
N PHE A 293 2.09 -3.60 -7.09
CA PHE A 293 2.33 -3.94 -8.50
C PHE A 293 2.59 -2.69 -9.35
N TYR A 294 1.82 -1.61 -9.15
CA TYR A 294 2.04 -0.34 -9.85
C TYR A 294 3.39 0.28 -9.53
N GLU A 295 3.76 0.36 -8.25
CA GLU A 295 5.07 0.89 -7.83
C GLU A 295 6.23 0.09 -8.46
N LYS A 296 6.05 -1.21 -8.62
CA LYS A 296 7.03 -2.07 -9.29
C LYS A 296 7.15 -1.75 -10.78
N ILE A 297 6.03 -1.59 -11.49
CA ILE A 297 6.03 -1.13 -12.89
C ILE A 297 6.72 0.23 -13.00
N ASP A 298 6.39 1.19 -12.16
CA ASP A 298 6.98 2.53 -12.16
C ASP A 298 8.52 2.45 -11.93
N SER A 299 8.98 1.57 -11.04
CA SER A 299 10.41 1.32 -10.79
C SER A 299 11.11 0.69 -12.00
N LEU A 300 10.46 -0.29 -12.65
CA LEU A 300 10.98 -0.93 -13.86
C LEU A 300 11.12 0.08 -15.00
N MET A 301 10.11 0.92 -15.20
CA MET A 301 10.11 1.99 -16.20
C MET A 301 11.29 2.94 -16.04
N ALA A 302 11.63 3.30 -14.79
CA ALA A 302 12.72 4.21 -14.49
C ALA A 302 14.11 3.60 -14.70
N LYS A 303 14.25 2.27 -14.57
CA LYS A 303 15.54 1.56 -14.61
C LYS A 303 15.83 0.89 -15.95
N GLN A 304 14.80 0.68 -16.77
CA GLN A 304 14.93 -0.05 -18.03
C GLN A 304 15.66 0.79 -19.09
N ASN A 305 16.59 0.14 -19.80
CA ASN A 305 17.21 0.71 -20.99
C ASN A 305 16.28 0.48 -22.19
N TRP A 306 15.72 1.56 -22.71
CA TRP A 306 14.75 1.57 -23.81
C TRP A 306 15.43 1.80 -25.15
N GLN A 307 15.17 0.92 -26.11
CA GLN A 307 15.62 1.07 -27.49
C GLN A 307 14.48 1.63 -28.35
N PRO A 308 14.67 2.74 -29.09
CA PRO A 308 13.63 3.26 -29.97
C PRO A 308 13.36 2.27 -31.10
N ILE A 309 12.08 2.08 -31.43
CA ILE A 309 11.67 1.40 -32.66
C ILE A 309 11.71 2.44 -33.76
N ILE A 310 12.82 2.49 -34.50
CA ILE A 310 12.93 3.34 -35.69
C ILE A 310 12.10 2.67 -36.78
N SER A 311 10.93 3.22 -37.09
CA SER A 311 10.28 2.92 -38.36
C SER A 311 11.18 3.47 -39.46
N LYS A 312 11.83 2.60 -40.23
CA LYS A 312 12.31 3.01 -41.55
C LYS A 312 11.07 3.49 -42.30
N ILE A 313 11.07 4.77 -42.64
CA ILE A 313 10.16 5.30 -43.64
C ILE A 313 10.70 4.70 -44.94
N ASP A 314 10.06 3.64 -45.40
CA ASP A 314 10.15 3.20 -46.81
C ASP A 314 9.25 4.12 -47.65
#